data_AF-A0A4P6D7N9-F1
#
_entry.id   AF-A0A4P6D7N9-F1
#
_cell.length_a   1.000
_cell.length_b   1.000
_cell.length_c   1.000
_cell.angle_alpha   90.00
_cell.angle_beta   90.00
_cell.angle_gamma   90.00
#
_symmetry.space_group_name_H-M   'P 1'
#
loop_
_entity.id
_entity.type
_entity.pdbx_description
1 polymer ?
#
loop_
_entity_poly.entity_id
_entity_poly.type
_entity_poly.pdbx_seq_one_letter_code
_entity_poly.pdbx_strand_id
1 'polypeptide(L)'
;VRATSFIKGWTNDYSTKSVGAPRLRQLRVSDEWSGAVPSLFKPWYGYRVGHLNILNEEKKPFRSGWNSFPRFYKEPPVWTYESYRASESVGMFGYSGLFYRSGGYGEMLHTTKGNSDRKLIRLFMNDWIDNYTRAIFVEANLYSVNSNLFSVITIITEYLPSGVYLTKANVEAAYLTFSSHDYYNVMVIILTISLILIILIIIGIKSVILKSLLGIRNFSTNWWTLCDALLIIIGTLMFVGYLLTLIYFNLFKELLQKDKSARFTSFYEPFYWLNETYILGGVFAILFAIRLINCMYCKVTHLIFGKAFRLVAKFLITLLYYFIV
;
A
#
# COMPACT_ATOMS: atom_id res chain seq x y z
N VAL A 1 -13.21 10.92 14.58
CA VAL A 1 -14.66 10.60 14.51
C VAL A 1 -14.78 9.09 14.29
N ARG A 2 -15.56 8.37 15.11
CA ARG A 2 -15.70 6.90 15.04
C ARG A 2 -16.57 6.53 13.85
N ALA A 3 -16.44 5.32 13.31
CA ALA A 3 -17.43 4.78 12.36
C ALA A 3 -18.87 4.87 12.94
N THR A 4 -19.01 4.60 14.24
CA THR A 4 -20.30 4.58 14.98
C THR A 4 -20.69 5.88 15.69
N SER A 5 -19.87 6.94 15.69
CA SER A 5 -20.22 8.17 16.42
C SER A 5 -21.25 9.03 15.68
N PHE A 6 -22.20 9.64 16.38
CA PHE A 6 -23.21 10.55 15.80
C PHE A 6 -22.66 11.88 15.23
N ILE A 7 -21.35 12.11 15.28
CA ILE A 7 -20.72 13.29 14.68
C ILE A 7 -20.77 13.14 13.16
N LYS A 8 -21.49 14.07 12.51
CA LYS A 8 -21.62 14.17 11.05
C LYS A 8 -20.23 14.32 10.44
N GLY A 9 -19.79 13.35 9.63
CA GLY A 9 -18.65 13.53 8.73
C GLY A 9 -18.95 14.65 7.73
N TRP A 10 -17.93 15.27 7.17
CA TRP A 10 -18.10 16.45 6.29
C TRP A 10 -17.78 16.16 4.82
N THR A 11 -17.97 14.93 4.37
CA THR A 11 -17.90 14.60 2.94
C THR A 11 -19.14 15.14 2.21
N ASN A 12 -18.96 15.54 0.96
CA ASN A 12 -20.02 16.20 0.18
C ASN A 12 -21.15 15.24 -0.24
N ASP A 13 -20.88 13.94 -0.20
CA ASP A 13 -21.78 12.87 -0.64
C ASP A 13 -22.79 12.43 0.44
N TYR A 14 -22.73 13.00 1.65
CA TYR A 14 -23.57 12.71 2.82
C TYR A 14 -23.70 11.23 3.25
N SER A 15 -22.98 10.33 2.59
CA SER A 15 -23.07 8.87 2.73
C SER A 15 -21.76 8.26 3.21
N THR A 16 -20.64 8.94 2.94
CA THR A 16 -19.34 8.62 3.52
C THR A 16 -19.06 9.48 4.73
N LYS A 17 -18.09 9.04 5.52
CA LYS A 17 -17.74 9.67 6.78
C LYS A 17 -16.26 9.58 7.02
N SER A 18 -15.62 10.70 7.34
CA SER A 18 -14.22 10.73 7.74
C SER A 18 -14.02 9.99 9.07
N VAL A 19 -13.13 9.00 9.07
CA VAL A 19 -12.71 8.26 10.26
C VAL A 19 -11.38 8.85 10.75
N GLY A 20 -11.34 9.27 12.01
CA GLY A 20 -10.23 10.11 12.50
C GLY A 20 -10.22 11.51 11.87
N ALA A 21 -9.17 12.28 12.15
CA ALA A 21 -8.90 13.55 11.46
C ALA A 21 -7.92 13.31 10.30
N PRO A 22 -8.09 13.96 9.14
CA PRO A 22 -7.12 13.89 8.07
C PRO A 22 -5.75 14.44 8.51
N ARG A 23 -4.69 13.94 7.90
CA ARG A 23 -3.32 14.36 8.16
C ARG A 23 -2.69 14.95 6.91
N LEU A 24 -1.98 16.06 7.09
CA LEU A 24 -1.00 16.55 6.15
C LEU A 24 0.39 16.08 6.59
N ARG A 25 1.21 15.64 5.66
CA ARG A 25 2.59 15.24 5.96
C ARG A 25 3.52 15.76 4.88
N GLN A 26 4.65 16.30 5.29
CA GLN A 26 5.59 16.94 4.37
C GLN A 26 6.98 16.33 4.49
N LEU A 27 7.62 16.15 3.33
CA LEU A 27 9.04 15.84 3.19
C LEU A 27 9.74 17.01 2.52
N ARG A 28 10.89 17.40 3.06
CA ARG A 28 11.70 18.52 2.58
C ARG A 28 13.18 18.23 2.64
N VAL A 29 13.93 18.94 1.80
CA VAL A 29 15.39 18.89 1.76
C VAL A 29 15.95 19.83 2.82
N SER A 30 17.04 19.43 3.46
CA SER A 30 17.74 20.26 4.44
C SER A 30 18.41 21.46 3.78
N ASP A 31 18.39 22.59 4.48
CA ASP A 31 18.98 23.86 4.05
C ASP A 31 20.51 23.74 3.83
N GLU A 32 21.18 22.87 4.60
CA GLU A 32 22.61 22.56 4.46
C GLU A 32 22.97 21.97 3.09
N TRP A 33 22.01 21.33 2.42
CA TRP A 33 22.19 20.74 1.09
C TRP A 33 21.79 21.70 -0.04
N SER A 34 21.52 22.96 0.28
CA SER A 34 21.34 24.00 -0.72
C SER A 34 22.68 24.30 -1.42
N GLY A 35 22.67 24.18 -2.75
CA GLY A 35 23.86 24.39 -3.56
C GLY A 35 23.99 25.85 -4.03
N ALA A 36 25.24 26.31 -4.16
CA ALA A 36 25.51 27.59 -4.81
C ALA A 36 25.10 27.56 -6.29
N VAL A 37 24.43 28.61 -6.73
CA VAL A 37 24.09 28.81 -8.14
C VAL A 37 25.36 29.26 -8.89
N PRO A 38 25.62 28.77 -10.13
CA PRO A 38 26.72 29.26 -10.95
C PRO A 38 26.72 30.79 -11.06
N SER A 39 27.91 31.41 -11.09
CA SER A 39 28.08 32.87 -11.02
C SER A 39 27.23 33.64 -12.03
N LEU A 40 27.05 33.09 -13.23
CA LEU A 40 26.22 33.64 -14.29
C LEU A 40 24.76 33.83 -13.86
N PHE A 41 24.20 32.90 -13.09
CA PHE A 41 22.77 32.87 -12.72
C PHE A 41 22.47 33.46 -11.35
N LYS A 42 23.50 33.81 -10.58
CA LYS A 42 23.41 34.36 -9.21
C LYS A 42 22.56 35.65 -9.08
N PRO A 43 22.51 36.57 -10.07
CA PRO A 43 21.63 37.74 -10.00
C PRO A 43 20.14 37.41 -10.02
N TRP A 44 19.78 36.28 -10.65
CA TRP A 44 18.38 35.87 -10.84
C TRP A 44 17.93 34.76 -9.89
N TYR A 45 18.85 33.93 -9.41
CA TYR A 45 18.56 32.79 -8.55
C TYR A 45 19.48 32.78 -7.33
N GLY A 46 18.89 32.75 -6.14
CA GLY A 46 19.63 32.78 -4.87
C GLY A 46 20.32 31.46 -4.52
N TYR A 47 19.60 30.33 -4.63
CA TYR A 47 20.07 29.01 -4.21
C TYR A 47 19.48 27.90 -5.08
N ARG A 48 20.17 26.76 -5.16
CA ARG A 48 19.68 25.53 -5.81
C ARG A 48 19.24 24.53 -4.77
N VAL A 49 18.09 23.90 -4.99
CA VAL A 49 17.64 22.75 -4.19
C VAL A 49 17.43 21.54 -5.11
N GLY A 50 18.11 20.44 -4.81
CA GLY A 50 18.06 19.20 -5.60
C GLY A 50 16.83 18.32 -5.31
N HIS A 51 16.84 17.09 -5.83
CA HIS A 51 15.84 16.07 -5.48
C HIS A 51 15.99 15.62 -4.03
N LEU A 52 14.90 15.12 -3.45
CA LEU A 52 14.93 14.50 -2.14
C LEU A 52 15.59 13.13 -2.22
N ASN A 53 16.58 12.90 -1.38
CA ASN A 53 17.33 11.67 -1.19
C ASN A 53 17.44 11.36 0.31
N ILE A 54 17.89 10.16 0.65
CA ILE A 54 18.01 9.71 2.04
C ILE A 54 18.98 10.58 2.86
N LEU A 55 20.02 11.10 2.21
CA LEU A 55 21.10 11.86 2.86
C LEU A 55 20.75 13.33 3.10
N ASN A 56 19.85 13.89 2.30
CA ASN A 56 19.53 15.33 2.34
C ASN A 56 18.16 15.62 2.94
N GLU A 57 17.48 14.62 3.50
CA GLU A 57 16.20 14.76 4.17
C GLU A 57 16.34 15.58 5.47
N GLU A 58 15.52 16.61 5.61
CA GLU A 58 15.51 17.45 6.80
C GLU A 58 14.79 16.76 7.97
N LYS A 59 15.43 16.77 9.14
CA LYS A 59 14.96 16.07 10.36
C LYS A 59 15.01 16.93 11.62
N LYS A 60 15.55 18.15 11.53
CA LYS A 60 15.66 19.05 12.68
C LYS A 60 14.27 19.52 13.14
N PRO A 61 14.08 19.80 14.43
CA PRO A 61 12.87 20.47 14.88
C PRO A 61 12.89 21.94 14.42
N PHE A 62 11.73 22.46 14.03
CA PHE A 62 11.55 23.88 13.65
C PHE A 62 10.42 24.56 14.41
N ARG A 63 10.49 25.90 14.43
CA ARG A 63 9.34 26.76 14.74
C ARG A 63 8.53 27.06 13.49
N SER A 64 7.45 27.81 13.70
CA SER A 64 6.71 28.45 12.62
C SER A 64 7.65 29.18 11.64
N GLY A 65 7.43 29.01 10.34
CA GLY A 65 8.27 29.58 9.29
C GLY A 65 9.63 28.91 9.10
N TRP A 66 9.79 27.66 9.52
CA TRP A 66 11.04 26.88 9.37
C TRP A 66 12.25 27.52 10.06
N ASN A 67 12.00 28.28 11.13
CA ASN A 67 13.05 28.93 11.90
C ASN A 67 13.69 27.95 12.90
N SER A 68 15.03 27.99 12.99
CA SER A 68 15.80 27.14 13.90
C SER A 68 15.67 27.56 15.37
N PHE A 69 15.93 26.63 16.29
CA PHE A 69 15.91 26.92 17.72
C PHE A 69 17.21 27.62 18.16
N PRO A 70 17.14 28.81 18.78
CA PRO A 70 18.27 29.35 19.52
C PRO A 70 18.55 28.44 20.74
N ARG A 71 19.82 28.32 21.10
CA ARG A 71 20.33 27.36 22.13
C ARG A 71 19.63 27.43 23.50
N PHE A 72 18.92 28.52 23.81
CA PHE A 72 18.36 28.81 25.13
C PHE A 72 16.82 28.90 25.17
N TYR A 73 16.12 28.36 24.18
CA TYR A 73 14.66 28.47 24.13
C TYR A 73 13.94 27.32 24.86
N LYS A 74 12.90 27.67 25.63
CA LYS A 74 12.16 26.74 26.49
C LYS A 74 10.84 26.23 25.91
N GLU A 75 10.33 26.83 24.83
CA GLU A 75 9.05 26.38 24.25
C GLU A 75 9.24 25.15 23.37
N PRO A 76 8.26 24.22 23.37
CA PRO A 76 8.33 23.03 22.54
C PRO A 76 8.31 23.39 21.05
N PRO A 77 8.94 22.56 20.20
CA PRO A 77 8.91 22.77 18.76
C PRO A 77 7.50 22.65 18.19
N VAL A 78 7.19 23.52 17.21
CA VAL A 78 5.91 23.51 16.50
C VAL A 78 5.91 22.43 15.43
N TRP A 79 7.01 22.34 14.68
CA TRP A 79 7.19 21.36 13.60
C TRP A 79 8.30 20.39 13.97
N THR A 80 7.90 19.18 14.32
CA THR A 80 8.81 18.08 14.66
C THR A 80 8.78 17.03 13.58
N TYR A 81 9.97 16.57 13.17
CA TYR A 81 10.07 15.42 12.31
C TYR A 81 9.60 14.18 13.05
N GLU A 82 8.59 13.51 12.52
CA GLU A 82 8.13 12.23 13.04
C GLU A 82 8.77 11.09 12.25
N SER A 83 9.42 10.16 12.95
CA SER A 83 9.93 8.93 12.32
C SER A 83 8.79 8.00 11.92
N TYR A 84 9.09 6.97 11.10
CA TYR A 84 8.13 5.93 10.70
C TYR A 84 7.30 5.41 11.87
N ARG A 85 7.96 4.98 12.96
CA ARG A 85 7.29 4.37 14.12
C ARG A 85 6.41 5.34 14.89
N ALA A 86 6.78 6.62 14.92
CA ALA A 86 6.04 7.64 15.66
C ALA A 86 4.84 8.18 14.87
N SER A 87 4.98 8.25 13.54
CA SER A 87 3.93 8.74 12.64
C SER A 87 3.03 7.63 12.11
N GLU A 88 3.41 6.35 12.19
CA GLU A 88 2.74 5.26 11.45
C GLU A 88 2.59 5.57 9.94
N SER A 89 3.40 6.51 9.42
CA SER A 89 3.28 6.98 8.04
C SER A 89 3.94 6.02 7.08
N VAL A 90 3.53 6.04 5.83
CA VAL A 90 4.03 5.06 4.87
C VAL A 90 4.66 5.70 3.65
N GLY A 91 5.75 5.09 3.21
CA GLY A 91 6.45 5.47 2.01
C GLY A 91 5.67 5.10 0.75
N MET A 92 5.75 5.94 -0.27
CA MET A 92 4.98 5.78 -1.49
C MET A 92 5.83 6.24 -2.69
N PHE A 93 5.65 5.54 -3.82
CA PHE A 93 6.19 6.01 -5.10
C PHE A 93 5.34 7.15 -5.64
N GLY A 94 5.99 8.28 -5.90
CA GLY A 94 5.40 9.42 -6.60
C GLY A 94 5.09 9.13 -8.06
N TYR A 95 4.57 10.13 -8.77
CA TYR A 95 4.37 10.08 -10.21
C TYR A 95 5.72 10.10 -10.95
N SER A 96 6.72 10.81 -10.41
CA SER A 96 8.06 10.86 -10.99
C SER A 96 8.84 9.54 -10.96
N GLY A 97 8.32 8.53 -10.26
CA GLY A 97 9.02 7.26 -10.00
C GLY A 97 9.97 7.32 -8.80
N LEU A 98 10.13 8.48 -8.16
CA LEU A 98 10.89 8.61 -6.92
C LEU A 98 10.15 7.97 -5.74
N PHE A 99 10.89 7.24 -4.91
CA PHE A 99 10.37 6.66 -3.68
C PHE A 99 10.50 7.64 -2.53
N TYR A 100 9.38 8.08 -1.99
CA TYR A 100 9.35 8.90 -0.79
C TYR A 100 9.16 8.01 0.43
N ARG A 101 10.06 8.14 1.39
CA ARG A 101 10.06 7.28 2.57
C ARG A 101 8.98 7.68 3.56
N SER A 102 8.73 6.77 4.51
CA SER A 102 7.96 7.08 5.69
C SER A 102 8.65 8.12 6.57
N GLY A 103 7.84 8.87 7.30
CA GLY A 103 8.24 9.96 8.17
C GLY A 103 7.94 11.32 7.55
N GLY A 104 8.43 12.35 8.22
CA GLY A 104 8.27 13.73 7.79
C GLY A 104 7.62 14.60 8.86
N TYR A 105 7.31 15.83 8.48
CA TYR A 105 6.62 16.79 9.33
C TYR A 105 5.12 16.59 9.15
N GLY A 106 4.48 16.02 10.17
CA GLY A 106 3.05 15.74 10.18
C GLY A 106 2.26 16.84 10.87
N GLU A 107 1.15 17.26 10.27
CA GLU A 107 0.19 18.18 10.84
C GLU A 107 -1.21 17.58 10.73
N MET A 108 -1.86 17.40 11.89
CA MET A 108 -3.24 16.91 11.92
C MET A 108 -4.20 18.05 11.62
N LEU A 109 -5.12 17.80 10.70
CA LEU A 109 -6.29 18.64 10.51
C LEU A 109 -7.32 18.35 11.61
N HIS A 110 -8.46 19.03 11.54
CA HIS A 110 -9.54 18.81 12.47
C HIS A 110 -10.63 17.91 11.86
N THR A 111 -11.49 17.40 12.74
CA THR A 111 -12.65 16.61 12.35
C THR A 111 -13.75 17.45 11.70
N THR A 112 -13.74 18.77 11.95
CA THR A 112 -14.71 19.73 11.40
C THR A 112 -14.06 20.60 10.32
N LYS A 113 -14.79 20.83 9.23
CA LYS A 113 -14.35 21.67 8.10
C LYS A 113 -13.82 23.03 8.55
N GLY A 114 -14.61 23.80 9.30
CA GLY A 114 -14.24 25.17 9.68
C GLY A 114 -12.95 25.26 10.52
N ASN A 115 -12.65 24.27 11.36
CA ASN A 115 -11.39 24.25 12.11
C ASN A 115 -10.22 23.79 11.23
N SER A 116 -10.45 22.84 10.32
CA SER A 116 -9.46 22.43 9.32
C SER A 116 -9.08 23.58 8.40
N ASP A 117 -10.06 24.36 7.91
CA ASP A 117 -9.83 25.54 7.07
C ASP A 117 -8.97 26.59 7.81
N ARG A 118 -9.27 26.85 9.09
CA ARG A 118 -8.44 27.74 9.92
C ARG A 118 -7.02 27.22 10.11
N LYS A 119 -6.84 25.91 10.29
CA LYS A 119 -5.53 25.27 10.40
C LYS A 119 -4.75 25.36 9.09
N LEU A 120 -5.40 25.15 7.95
CA LEU A 120 -4.81 25.31 6.61
C LEU A 120 -4.36 26.75 6.37
N ILE A 121 -5.20 27.74 6.69
CA ILE A 121 -4.84 29.16 6.59
C ILE A 121 -3.62 29.47 7.47
N ARG A 122 -3.56 28.93 8.70
CA ARG A 122 -2.38 29.09 9.56
C ARG A 122 -1.13 28.46 8.98
N LEU A 123 -1.21 27.28 8.37
CA LEU A 123 -0.06 26.63 7.72
C LEU A 123 0.42 27.45 6.52
N PHE A 124 -0.51 27.99 5.74
CA PHE A 124 -0.21 28.87 4.61
C PHE A 124 0.47 30.17 5.05
N MET A 125 -0.08 30.86 6.05
CA MET A 125 0.48 32.12 6.58
C MET A 125 1.85 31.96 7.24
N ASN A 126 2.24 30.73 7.58
CA ASN A 126 3.51 30.42 8.21
C ASN A 126 4.51 29.79 7.24
N ASP A 127 4.25 29.81 5.92
CA ASP A 127 5.13 29.22 4.90
C ASP A 127 5.49 27.76 5.16
N TRP A 128 4.51 26.95 5.61
CA TRP A 128 4.74 25.53 5.83
C TRP A 128 5.22 24.82 4.56
N ILE A 129 4.69 25.21 3.41
CA ILE A 129 5.15 24.77 2.10
C ILE A 129 6.06 25.86 1.52
N ASP A 130 7.30 25.49 1.23
CA ASP A 130 8.34 26.39 0.74
C ASP A 130 9.16 25.76 -0.39
N ASN A 131 10.18 26.47 -0.89
CA ASN A 131 11.04 25.99 -1.96
C ASN A 131 11.85 24.72 -1.62
N TYR A 132 12.02 24.40 -0.34
CA TYR A 132 12.72 23.20 0.13
C TYR A 132 11.81 21.97 0.21
N THR A 133 10.50 22.18 0.19
CA THR A 133 9.50 21.12 0.19
C THR A 133 9.60 20.29 -1.08
N ARG A 134 9.48 18.96 -0.99
CA ARG A 134 9.61 18.05 -2.14
C ARG A 134 8.44 17.11 -2.31
N ALA A 135 7.78 16.73 -1.22
CA ALA A 135 6.53 15.98 -1.30
C ALA A 135 5.61 16.38 -0.16
N ILE A 136 4.33 16.48 -0.50
CA ILE A 136 3.24 16.70 0.44
C ILE A 136 2.27 15.55 0.28
N PHE A 137 1.90 14.96 1.41
CA PHE A 137 0.94 13.87 1.53
C PHE A 137 -0.33 14.40 2.19
N VAL A 138 -1.46 14.12 1.56
CA VAL A 138 -2.78 14.26 2.17
C VAL A 138 -3.28 12.86 2.43
N GLU A 139 -3.41 12.52 3.71
CA GLU A 139 -3.79 11.20 4.17
C GLU A 139 -5.13 11.28 4.91
N ALA A 140 -6.13 10.55 4.43
CA ALA A 140 -7.47 10.57 4.98
C ALA A 140 -8.08 9.17 4.94
N ASN A 141 -8.88 8.87 5.97
CA ASN A 141 -9.61 7.62 6.05
C ASN A 141 -11.10 7.92 5.97
N LEU A 142 -11.82 7.21 5.11
CA LEU A 142 -13.25 7.34 4.91
C LEU A 142 -13.95 6.01 5.18
N TYR A 143 -15.19 6.09 5.66
CA TYR A 143 -16.07 4.95 5.80
C TYR A 143 -17.42 5.26 5.19
N SER A 144 -17.83 4.46 4.22
CA SER A 144 -19.15 4.49 3.60
C SER A 144 -20.12 3.64 4.42
N VAL A 145 -21.19 4.25 4.93
CA VAL A 145 -22.20 3.50 5.69
C VAL A 145 -23.06 2.64 4.75
N ASN A 146 -23.36 3.16 3.55
CA ASN A 146 -24.25 2.50 2.59
C ASN A 146 -23.66 1.23 2.00
N SER A 147 -22.35 1.24 1.71
CA SER A 147 -21.64 0.11 1.13
C SER A 147 -20.76 -0.64 2.12
N ASN A 148 -20.68 -0.19 3.38
CA ASN A 148 -19.81 -0.78 4.41
C ASN A 148 -18.34 -0.91 3.97
N LEU A 149 -17.93 0.00 3.08
CA LEU A 149 -16.58 0.08 2.55
C LEU A 149 -15.79 1.09 3.37
N PHE A 150 -14.61 0.66 3.79
CA PHE A 150 -13.62 1.54 4.35
C PHE A 150 -12.58 1.88 3.28
N SER A 151 -12.25 3.15 3.15
CA SER A 151 -11.36 3.65 2.12
C SER A 151 -10.21 4.45 2.73
N VAL A 152 -9.00 4.14 2.30
CA VAL A 152 -7.78 4.86 2.64
C VAL A 152 -7.39 5.70 1.44
N ILE A 153 -7.32 7.01 1.63
CA ILE A 153 -6.93 7.96 0.60
C ILE A 153 -5.56 8.50 0.97
N THR A 154 -4.61 8.31 0.07
CA THR A 154 -3.28 8.93 0.13
C THR A 154 -3.02 9.67 -1.16
N ILE A 155 -2.92 10.99 -1.09
CA ILE A 155 -2.57 11.84 -2.23
C ILE A 155 -1.17 12.36 -2.00
N ILE A 156 -0.25 12.08 -2.92
CA ILE A 156 1.10 12.68 -2.93
C ILE A 156 1.14 13.77 -3.99
N THR A 157 1.62 14.95 -3.60
CA THR A 157 1.98 16.04 -4.51
C THR A 157 3.48 16.28 -4.41
N GLU A 158 4.21 15.99 -5.48
CA GLU A 158 5.64 16.17 -5.62
C GLU A 158 5.93 17.57 -6.16
N TYR A 159 6.85 18.28 -5.52
CA TYR A 159 7.42 19.50 -6.07
C TYR A 159 8.81 19.19 -6.60
N LEU A 160 8.93 19.12 -7.93
CA LEU A 160 10.20 18.79 -8.58
C LEU A 160 11.15 19.99 -8.55
N PRO A 161 12.48 19.78 -8.52
CA PRO A 161 13.47 20.85 -8.68
C PRO A 161 13.34 21.66 -9.97
N SER A 162 12.65 21.13 -10.98
CA SER A 162 12.32 21.84 -12.22
C SER A 162 11.21 22.89 -12.06
N GLY A 163 10.56 22.97 -10.90
CA GLY A 163 9.42 23.84 -10.64
C GLY A 163 8.06 23.23 -10.99
N VAL A 164 8.03 21.97 -11.42
CA VAL A 164 6.79 21.27 -11.80
C VAL A 164 6.18 20.57 -10.59
N TYR A 165 4.85 20.68 -10.46
CA TYR A 165 4.08 19.90 -9.49
C TYR A 165 3.49 18.66 -10.16
N LEU A 166 3.69 17.50 -9.56
CA LEU A 166 3.10 16.25 -10.00
C LEU A 166 2.26 15.66 -8.87
N THR A 167 1.03 15.25 -9.17
CA THR A 167 0.12 14.70 -8.16
C THR A 167 -0.29 13.28 -8.53
N LYS A 168 -0.25 12.39 -7.55
CA LYS A 168 -0.73 11.02 -7.66
C LYS A 168 -1.64 10.71 -6.49
N ALA A 169 -2.83 10.20 -6.77
CA ALA A 169 -3.76 9.71 -5.77
C ALA A 169 -3.71 8.18 -5.72
N ASN A 170 -3.66 7.62 -4.51
CA ASN A 170 -3.91 6.22 -4.25
C ASN A 170 -5.11 6.10 -3.33
N VAL A 171 -6.10 5.33 -3.79
CA VAL A 171 -7.34 5.09 -3.06
C VAL A 171 -7.53 3.60 -3.00
N GLU A 172 -7.45 3.07 -1.79
CA GLU A 172 -7.65 1.65 -1.52
C GLU A 172 -8.92 1.48 -0.70
N ALA A 173 -9.74 0.49 -1.03
CA ALA A 173 -11.00 0.25 -0.33
C ALA A 173 -11.17 -1.23 0.02
N ALA A 174 -11.61 -1.51 1.24
CA ALA A 174 -11.87 -2.85 1.74
C ALA A 174 -13.09 -2.88 2.66
N TYR A 175 -13.76 -4.02 2.71
CA TYR A 175 -14.86 -4.24 3.66
C TYR A 175 -14.29 -4.43 5.06
N LEU A 176 -14.60 -3.51 5.97
CA LEU A 176 -14.04 -3.50 7.32
C LEU A 176 -14.91 -4.27 8.32
N THR A 177 -16.18 -4.47 7.99
CA THR A 177 -17.06 -5.30 8.80
C THR A 177 -17.76 -6.35 7.95
N PHE A 178 -17.65 -7.61 8.37
CA PHE A 178 -18.71 -8.57 8.12
C PHE A 178 -19.83 -8.18 9.07
N SER A 179 -20.72 -7.29 8.63
CA SER A 179 -21.88 -6.97 9.45
C SER A 179 -22.65 -8.28 9.64
N SER A 180 -22.99 -8.60 10.89
CA SER A 180 -23.82 -9.76 11.23
C SER A 180 -25.19 -9.75 10.54
N HIS A 181 -25.57 -8.62 9.95
CA HIS A 181 -26.81 -8.43 9.20
C HIS A 181 -26.70 -8.83 7.72
N ASP A 182 -25.48 -9.00 7.18
CA ASP A 182 -25.25 -9.46 5.81
C ASP A 182 -24.93 -10.96 5.80
N TYR A 183 -25.93 -11.77 6.16
CA TYR A 183 -25.83 -13.24 6.13
C TYR A 183 -25.30 -13.77 4.78
N TYR A 184 -25.67 -13.11 3.68
CA TYR A 184 -25.19 -13.44 2.34
C TYR A 184 -23.67 -13.30 2.21
N ASN A 185 -23.09 -12.17 2.63
CA ASN A 185 -21.65 -11.92 2.51
C ASN A 185 -20.84 -12.90 3.39
N VAL A 186 -21.32 -13.16 4.61
CA VAL A 186 -20.71 -14.15 5.51
C VAL A 186 -20.77 -15.55 4.89
N MET A 187 -21.91 -15.95 4.33
CA MET A 187 -22.08 -17.24 3.68
C MET A 187 -21.14 -17.38 2.47
N VAL A 188 -21.08 -16.37 1.60
CA VAL A 188 -20.17 -16.36 0.44
C VAL A 188 -18.72 -16.55 0.88
N ILE A 189 -18.30 -15.89 1.95
CA ILE A 189 -16.92 -16.02 2.46
C ILE A 189 -16.67 -17.41 3.04
N ILE A 190 -17.59 -17.97 3.83
CA ILE A 190 -17.45 -19.33 4.34
C ILE A 190 -17.37 -20.33 3.18
N LEU A 191 -18.19 -20.14 2.15
CA LEU A 191 -18.18 -20.97 0.94
C LEU A 191 -16.87 -20.84 0.16
N THR A 192 -16.33 -19.63 -0.02
CA THR A 192 -15.05 -19.44 -0.72
C THR A 192 -13.87 -20.03 0.05
N ILE A 193 -13.81 -19.82 1.37
CA ILE A 193 -12.79 -20.40 2.25
C ILE A 193 -12.85 -21.93 2.21
N SER A 194 -14.04 -22.50 2.33
CA SER A 194 -14.23 -23.96 2.30
C SER A 194 -13.87 -24.57 0.95
N LEU A 195 -14.24 -23.91 -0.16
CA LEU A 195 -13.85 -24.34 -1.51
C LEU A 195 -12.31 -24.35 -1.67
N ILE A 196 -11.62 -23.29 -1.25
CA ILE A 196 -10.16 -23.22 -1.34
C ILE A 196 -9.52 -24.34 -0.53
N LEU A 197 -10.00 -24.58 0.70
CA LEU A 197 -9.51 -25.68 1.54
C LEU A 197 -9.71 -27.05 0.89
N ILE A 198 -10.89 -27.31 0.33
CA ILE A 198 -11.21 -28.57 -0.35
C ILE A 198 -10.25 -28.76 -1.54
N ILE A 199 -10.02 -27.73 -2.34
CA ILE A 199 -9.09 -27.78 -3.48
C ILE A 199 -7.67 -28.12 -3.01
N LEU A 200 -7.18 -27.47 -1.95
CA LEU A 200 -5.86 -27.74 -1.39
C LEU A 200 -5.74 -29.16 -0.84
N ILE A 201 -6.77 -29.68 -0.17
CA ILE A 201 -6.80 -31.06 0.33
C ILE A 201 -6.75 -32.05 -0.83
N ILE A 202 -7.55 -31.85 -1.89
CA ILE A 202 -7.57 -32.74 -3.07
C ILE A 202 -6.20 -32.77 -3.75
N ILE A 203 -5.60 -31.60 -4.02
CA ILE A 203 -4.28 -31.52 -4.65
C ILE A 203 -3.21 -32.11 -3.71
N GLY A 204 -3.33 -31.87 -2.40
CA GLY A 204 -2.47 -32.42 -1.37
C GLY A 204 -2.46 -33.94 -1.35
N ILE A 205 -3.63 -34.58 -1.23
CA ILE A 205 -3.77 -36.05 -1.25
C ILE A 205 -3.19 -36.63 -2.55
N LYS A 206 -3.54 -36.04 -3.70
CA LYS A 206 -2.99 -36.45 -5.00
C LYS A 206 -1.47 -36.37 -5.02
N SER A 207 -0.88 -35.29 -4.48
CA SER A 207 0.57 -35.10 -4.46
C SER A 207 1.28 -36.15 -3.60
N VAL A 208 0.68 -36.54 -2.47
CA VAL A 208 1.19 -37.59 -1.57
C VAL A 208 1.15 -38.96 -2.25
N ILE A 209 0.04 -39.30 -2.92
CA ILE A 209 -0.11 -40.55 -3.67
C ILE A 209 0.91 -40.61 -4.81
N LEU A 210 1.09 -39.52 -5.57
CA LEU A 210 2.08 -39.49 -6.66
C LEU A 210 3.51 -39.62 -6.16
N LYS A 211 3.82 -39.00 -5.01
CA LYS A 211 5.13 -39.11 -4.36
C LYS A 211 5.40 -40.54 -3.88
N SER A 212 4.41 -41.23 -3.32
CA SER A 212 4.57 -42.62 -2.86
C SER A 212 4.70 -43.61 -4.02
N LEU A 213 3.99 -43.38 -5.14
CA LEU A 213 4.04 -44.25 -6.31
C LEU A 213 5.30 -44.07 -7.18
N LEU A 214 5.72 -42.83 -7.42
CA LEU A 214 6.81 -42.52 -8.36
C LEU A 214 8.18 -42.38 -7.68
N GLY A 215 8.20 -42.26 -6.35
CA GLY A 215 9.38 -41.90 -5.58
C GLY A 215 9.76 -40.42 -5.70
N ILE A 216 10.51 -39.90 -4.72
CA ILE A 216 10.77 -38.46 -4.57
C ILE A 216 11.56 -37.85 -5.73
N ARG A 217 12.43 -38.65 -6.37
CA ARG A 217 13.28 -38.22 -7.49
C ARG A 217 12.45 -37.92 -8.73
N ASN A 218 11.53 -38.81 -9.09
CA ASN A 218 10.65 -38.60 -10.25
C ASN A 218 9.57 -37.55 -9.99
N PHE A 219 9.16 -37.39 -8.72
CA PHE A 219 8.27 -36.32 -8.32
C PHE A 219 8.90 -34.94 -8.50
N SER A 220 10.20 -34.79 -8.19
CA SER A 220 10.90 -33.51 -8.34
C SER A 220 11.28 -33.18 -9.79
N THR A 221 11.48 -34.19 -10.64
CA THR A 221 11.88 -33.96 -12.05
C THR A 221 10.73 -33.68 -12.99
N ASN A 222 9.50 -34.08 -12.66
CA ASN A 222 8.34 -33.83 -13.51
C ASN A 222 7.77 -32.41 -13.29
N TRP A 223 7.67 -31.66 -14.38
CA TRP A 223 7.15 -30.28 -14.38
C TRP A 223 5.78 -30.16 -13.71
N TRP A 224 4.89 -31.13 -13.97
CA TRP A 224 3.50 -31.06 -13.50
C TRP A 224 3.35 -31.34 -12.00
N THR A 225 4.20 -32.18 -11.43
CA THR A 225 4.22 -32.44 -9.98
C THR A 225 4.87 -31.28 -9.24
N LEU A 226 5.84 -30.60 -9.87
CA LEU A 226 6.38 -29.34 -9.35
C LEU A 226 5.33 -28.21 -9.37
N CYS A 227 4.53 -28.08 -10.43
CA CYS A 227 3.38 -27.15 -10.44
C CYS A 227 2.36 -27.47 -9.35
N ASP A 228 2.04 -28.75 -9.12
CA ASP A 228 1.13 -29.16 -8.02
C ASP A 228 1.71 -28.79 -6.65
N ALA A 229 3.03 -28.96 -6.45
CA ALA A 229 3.70 -28.56 -5.21
C ALA A 229 3.69 -27.03 -5.01
N LEU A 230 3.94 -26.25 -6.07
CA LEU A 230 3.85 -24.79 -6.03
C LEU A 230 2.42 -24.31 -5.73
N LEU A 231 1.41 -24.95 -6.31
CA LEU A 231 -0.01 -24.66 -6.01
C LEU A 231 -0.33 -24.86 -4.52
N ILE A 232 0.18 -25.94 -3.91
CA ILE A 232 0.00 -26.18 -2.47
C ILE A 232 0.71 -25.10 -1.64
N ILE A 233 1.95 -24.72 -1.99
CA ILE A 233 2.71 -23.71 -1.24
C ILE A 233 2.04 -22.33 -1.34
N ILE A 234 1.73 -21.87 -2.56
CA ILE A 234 1.12 -20.56 -2.77
C ILE A 234 -0.29 -20.53 -2.18
N GLY A 235 -1.05 -21.61 -2.34
CA GLY A 235 -2.40 -21.71 -1.79
C GLY A 235 -2.44 -21.73 -0.27
N THR A 236 -1.49 -22.39 0.41
CA THR A 236 -1.40 -22.35 1.87
C THR A 236 -0.95 -20.97 2.37
N LEU A 237 0.03 -20.33 1.72
CA LEU A 237 0.44 -18.97 2.05
C LEU A 237 -0.70 -17.96 1.87
N MET A 238 -1.44 -18.05 0.77
CA MET A 238 -2.63 -17.23 0.52
C MET A 238 -3.69 -17.46 1.60
N PHE A 239 -3.99 -18.72 1.94
CA PHE A 239 -4.99 -19.07 2.94
C PHE A 239 -4.63 -18.53 4.33
N VAL A 240 -3.40 -18.77 4.79
CA VAL A 240 -2.90 -18.28 6.08
C VAL A 240 -2.86 -16.76 6.09
N GLY A 241 -2.35 -16.14 5.02
CA GLY A 241 -2.30 -14.69 4.88
C GLY A 241 -3.69 -14.05 4.96
N TYR A 242 -4.69 -14.64 4.30
CA TYR A 242 -6.07 -14.17 4.36
C TYR A 242 -6.63 -14.24 5.79
N LEU A 243 -6.42 -15.34 6.51
CA LEU A 243 -6.83 -15.47 7.92
C LEU A 243 -6.15 -14.44 8.83
N LEU A 244 -4.85 -14.21 8.66
CA LEU A 244 -4.12 -13.21 9.42
C LEU A 244 -4.65 -11.80 9.15
N THR A 245 -4.91 -11.47 7.89
CA THR A 245 -5.52 -10.20 7.49
C THR A 245 -6.89 -10.01 8.14
N LEU A 246 -7.74 -11.05 8.14
CA LEU A 246 -9.05 -11.00 8.82
C LEU A 246 -8.94 -10.73 10.33
N ILE A 247 -8.01 -11.42 11.01
CA ILE A 247 -7.76 -11.23 12.45
C ILE A 247 -7.27 -9.80 12.70
N TYR A 248 -6.33 -9.32 11.88
CA TYR A 248 -5.77 -7.98 12.01
C TYR A 248 -6.83 -6.90 11.82
N PHE A 249 -7.68 -7.00 10.79
CA PHE A 249 -8.78 -6.06 10.57
C PHE A 249 -9.77 -6.04 11.74
N ASN A 250 -10.13 -7.21 12.30
CA ASN A 250 -11.02 -7.29 13.45
C ASN A 250 -10.41 -6.66 14.71
N LEU A 251 -9.14 -6.97 15.02
CA LEU A 251 -8.44 -6.38 16.15
C LEU A 251 -8.31 -4.86 15.99
N PHE A 252 -7.95 -4.40 14.79
CA PHE A 252 -7.78 -2.98 14.49
C PHE A 252 -9.11 -2.23 14.62
N LYS A 253 -10.21 -2.83 14.17
CA LYS A 253 -11.56 -2.30 14.38
C LYS A 253 -11.88 -2.12 15.85
N GLU A 254 -11.57 -3.09 16.71
CA GLU A 254 -11.77 -2.97 18.16
C GLU A 254 -10.92 -1.83 18.74
N LEU A 255 -9.67 -1.69 18.31
CA LEU A 255 -8.79 -0.60 18.72
C LEU A 255 -9.35 0.77 18.34
N LEU A 256 -9.86 0.94 17.12
CA LEU A 256 -10.50 2.19 16.68
C LEU A 256 -11.77 2.54 17.45
N GLN A 257 -12.52 1.54 17.90
CA GLN A 257 -13.71 1.76 18.71
C GLN A 257 -13.35 2.17 20.15
N LYS A 258 -12.28 1.56 20.68
CA LYS A 258 -11.77 1.81 22.03
C LYS A 258 -11.06 3.16 22.12
N ASP A 259 -10.33 3.56 21.07
CA ASP A 259 -9.69 4.85 21.03
C ASP A 259 -10.73 5.98 20.94
N LYS A 260 -10.62 6.92 21.89
CA LYS A 260 -11.45 8.13 21.95
C LYS A 260 -10.75 9.32 21.32
N SER A 261 -9.45 9.19 21.01
CA SER A 261 -8.67 10.23 20.37
C SER A 261 -9.17 10.43 18.94
N ALA A 262 -9.28 11.69 18.51
CA ALA A 262 -9.59 12.01 17.11
C ALA A 262 -8.34 11.93 16.21
N ARG A 263 -7.28 11.24 16.66
CA ARG A 263 -6.00 11.16 15.97
C ARG A 263 -6.16 10.43 14.63
N PHE A 264 -5.30 10.77 13.68
CA PHE A 264 -5.12 9.95 12.50
C PHE A 264 -4.49 8.62 12.91
N THR A 265 -5.11 7.51 12.51
CA THR A 265 -4.56 6.16 12.62
C THR A 265 -4.25 5.67 11.21
N SER A 266 -3.06 5.08 11.04
CA SER A 266 -2.66 4.57 9.73
C SER A 266 -3.31 3.22 9.47
N PHE A 267 -3.97 3.07 8.32
CA PHE A 267 -4.57 1.81 7.87
C PHE A 267 -3.71 1.10 6.83
N TYR A 268 -2.51 1.61 6.54
CA TYR A 268 -1.69 1.03 5.48
C TYR A 268 -1.32 -0.42 5.75
N GLU A 269 -0.90 -0.79 6.97
CA GLU A 269 -0.47 -2.17 7.26
C GLU A 269 -1.55 -3.22 6.92
N PRO A 270 -2.81 -3.10 7.39
CA PRO A 270 -3.86 -4.04 7.02
C PRO A 270 -4.11 -4.10 5.51
N PHE A 271 -4.10 -2.95 4.84
CA PHE A 271 -4.34 -2.87 3.40
C PHE A 271 -3.19 -3.43 2.56
N TYR A 272 -1.95 -3.24 3.01
CA TYR A 272 -0.76 -3.82 2.40
C TYR A 272 -0.82 -5.35 2.42
N TRP A 273 -1.05 -5.95 3.60
CA TRP A 273 -1.19 -7.41 3.71
C TRP A 273 -2.37 -7.94 2.90
N LEU A 274 -3.48 -7.20 2.86
CA LEU A 274 -4.61 -7.53 2.01
C LEU A 274 -4.21 -7.56 0.52
N ASN A 275 -3.54 -6.53 0.03
CA ASN A 275 -3.07 -6.47 -1.35
C ASN A 275 -2.11 -7.61 -1.69
N GLU A 276 -1.13 -7.90 -0.83
CA GLU A 276 -0.21 -9.03 -1.00
C GLU A 276 -0.96 -10.38 -1.06
N THR A 277 -1.97 -10.58 -0.20
CA THR A 277 -2.80 -11.80 -0.25
C THR A 277 -3.62 -11.89 -1.54
N TYR A 278 -4.11 -10.78 -2.08
CA TYR A 278 -4.81 -10.77 -3.36
C TYR A 278 -3.89 -11.05 -4.54
N ILE A 279 -2.66 -10.54 -4.53
CA ILE A 279 -1.64 -10.87 -5.54
C ILE A 279 -1.35 -12.38 -5.52
N LEU A 280 -1.11 -12.94 -4.33
CA LEU A 280 -0.92 -14.40 -4.19
C LEU A 280 -2.14 -15.19 -4.68
N GLY A 281 -3.35 -14.71 -4.39
CA GLY A 281 -4.59 -15.32 -4.89
C GLY A 281 -4.75 -15.26 -6.40
N GLY A 282 -4.34 -14.15 -7.03
CA GLY A 282 -4.29 -14.04 -8.49
C GLY A 282 -3.31 -15.03 -9.11
N VAL A 283 -2.10 -15.16 -8.55
CA VAL A 283 -1.10 -16.14 -8.98
C VAL A 283 -1.63 -17.57 -8.81
N PHE A 284 -2.25 -17.88 -7.67
CA PHE A 284 -2.86 -19.18 -7.42
C PHE A 284 -3.96 -19.49 -8.45
N ALA A 285 -4.86 -18.55 -8.73
CA ALA A 285 -5.94 -18.73 -9.69
C ALA A 285 -5.42 -18.99 -11.10
N ILE A 286 -4.38 -18.27 -11.54
CA ILE A 286 -3.74 -18.47 -12.84
C ILE A 286 -3.11 -19.87 -12.93
N LEU A 287 -2.32 -20.27 -11.93
CA LEU A 287 -1.70 -21.60 -11.90
C LEU A 287 -2.76 -22.71 -11.87
N PHE A 288 -3.83 -22.52 -11.10
CA PHE A 288 -4.93 -23.47 -11.00
C PHE A 288 -5.70 -23.57 -12.32
N ALA A 289 -5.94 -22.46 -13.01
CA ALA A 289 -6.55 -22.44 -14.33
C ALA A 289 -5.71 -23.21 -15.36
N ILE A 290 -4.39 -22.99 -15.40
CA ILE A 290 -3.46 -23.75 -16.25
C ILE A 290 -3.55 -25.25 -15.93
N ARG A 291 -3.69 -25.61 -14.65
CA ARG A 291 -3.81 -27.00 -14.23
C ARG A 291 -5.14 -27.64 -14.66
N LEU A 292 -6.25 -26.93 -14.51
CA LEU A 292 -7.57 -27.36 -14.96
C LEU A 292 -7.61 -27.58 -16.47
N ILE A 293 -7.04 -26.63 -17.22
CA ILE A 293 -6.76 -26.73 -18.65
C ILE A 293 -6.09 -28.08 -18.92
N ASN A 294 -4.92 -28.34 -18.33
CA ASN A 294 -4.20 -29.59 -18.59
C ASN A 294 -4.99 -30.86 -18.22
N CYS A 295 -5.85 -30.82 -17.20
CA CYS A 295 -6.74 -31.95 -16.87
C CYS A 295 -7.83 -32.17 -17.93
N MET A 296 -8.33 -31.11 -18.55
CA MET A 296 -9.33 -31.19 -19.62
C MET A 296 -8.71 -31.61 -20.97
N TYR A 297 -7.42 -31.32 -21.21
CA TYR A 297 -6.70 -31.65 -22.45
C TYR A 297 -6.33 -33.14 -22.64
N CYS A 298 -6.95 -34.07 -21.92
CA CYS A 298 -6.73 -35.52 -22.00
C CYS A 298 -7.32 -36.22 -23.25
N LYS A 299 -7.34 -35.58 -24.43
CA LYS A 299 -7.68 -36.23 -25.72
C LYS A 299 -6.45 -36.31 -26.65
N VAL A 300 -6.39 -37.36 -27.47
CA VAL A 300 -5.24 -37.76 -28.34
C VAL A 300 -4.70 -36.63 -29.22
N THR A 301 -5.57 -35.75 -29.74
CA THR A 301 -5.22 -34.59 -30.58
C THR A 301 -4.29 -33.59 -29.87
N HIS A 302 -4.33 -33.52 -28.54
CA HIS A 302 -3.56 -32.54 -27.77
C HIS A 302 -2.18 -33.04 -27.35
N LEU A 303 -1.95 -34.36 -27.31
CA LEU A 303 -0.63 -34.95 -27.09
C LEU A 303 0.34 -34.57 -28.23
N ILE A 304 -0.20 -34.41 -29.44
CA ILE A 304 0.52 -33.91 -30.62
C ILE A 304 0.84 -32.42 -30.45
N PHE A 305 -0.14 -31.61 -30.06
CA PHE A 305 0.05 -30.17 -29.80
C PHE A 305 1.06 -29.91 -28.67
N GLY A 306 1.02 -30.66 -27.57
CA GLY A 306 1.96 -30.53 -26.46
C GLY A 306 3.39 -30.98 -26.79
N LYS A 307 3.57 -31.87 -27.79
CA LYS A 307 4.90 -32.17 -28.35
C LYS A 307 5.39 -31.02 -29.23
N ALA A 308 4.55 -30.50 -30.11
CA ALA A 308 4.87 -29.35 -30.97
C ALA A 308 5.22 -28.11 -30.15
N PHE A 309 4.42 -27.79 -29.13
CA PHE A 309 4.66 -26.65 -28.24
C PHE A 309 5.99 -26.77 -27.48
N ARG A 310 6.35 -27.97 -26.99
CA ARG A 310 7.66 -28.18 -26.33
C ARG A 310 8.84 -27.99 -27.28
N LEU A 311 8.68 -28.34 -28.56
CA LEU A 311 9.69 -28.11 -29.57
C LEU A 311 9.88 -26.61 -29.85
N VAL A 312 8.76 -25.90 -30.03
CA VAL A 312 8.73 -24.44 -30.26
C VAL A 312 9.23 -23.66 -29.04
N ALA A 313 8.86 -24.07 -27.83
CA ALA A 313 9.30 -23.41 -26.60
C ALA A 313 10.82 -23.46 -26.43
N LYS A 314 11.47 -24.60 -26.74
CA LYS A 314 12.93 -24.68 -26.74
C LYS A 314 13.56 -23.68 -27.70
N PHE A 315 13.02 -23.61 -28.92
CA PHE A 315 13.48 -22.66 -29.94
C PHE A 315 13.31 -21.21 -29.48
N LEU A 316 12.14 -20.85 -28.94
CA LEU A 316 11.87 -19.51 -28.40
C LEU A 316 12.78 -19.14 -27.23
N ILE A 317 13.11 -20.08 -26.34
CA ILE A 317 14.03 -19.84 -25.23
C ILE A 317 15.44 -19.52 -25.74
N THR A 318 15.95 -20.28 -26.72
CA THR A 318 17.22 -19.95 -27.36
C THR A 318 17.18 -18.61 -28.08
N LEU A 319 16.08 -18.29 -28.77
CA LEU A 319 15.94 -17.01 -29.48
C LEU A 319 15.87 -15.83 -28.50
N LEU A 320 15.18 -15.98 -27.37
CA LEU A 320 15.19 -15.01 -26.27
C LEU A 320 16.59 -14.81 -25.69
N TYR A 321 17.34 -15.89 -25.49
CA TYR A 321 18.74 -15.79 -25.04
C TYR A 321 19.59 -14.97 -26.02
N TYR A 322 19.46 -15.20 -27.33
CA TYR A 322 20.17 -14.43 -28.35
C TYR A 322 19.69 -12.98 -28.48
N PHE A 323 18.47 -12.64 -28.07
CA PHE A 323 17.97 -11.27 -28.08
C PHE A 323 18.39 -10.47 -26.84
N ILE A 324 18.72 -11.17 -25.75
CA ILE A 324 19.11 -10.56 -24.47
C ILE A 324 20.64 -10.38 -24.36
N VAL A 325 21.41 -11.25 -25.03
CA VAL A 325 22.88 -11.17 -25.15
C VAL A 325 23.27 -10.26 -26.31
#